data_AF-A0A920VTI4-F1
#
_entry.id   AF-A0A920VTI4-F1
#
_cell.length_a   1.000
_cell.length_b   1.000
_cell.length_c   1.000
_cell.angle_alpha   90.00
_cell.angle_beta   90.00
_cell.angle_gamma   90.00
#
_symmetry.space_group_name_H-M   'P 1'
#
loop_
_entity.id
_entity.type
_entity.pdbx_description
1 polymer ?
#
loop_
_entity_poly.entity_id
_entity_poly.type
_entity_poly.pdbx_seq_one_letter_code
_entity_poly.pdbx_strand_id
1 'polypeptide(L)'
;MPKSEKPVAIVTGGSRGVGEATAKLLASKGWNVTITCTSTIEDANKVVEDCKKLGVEGLAIKADVSDDKACRETIEETFLNGVE
;
A
#
# COMPACT_ATOMS: atom_id res chain seq x y z
N MET A 1 -16.99 1.33 12.13
CA MET A 1 -15.56 1.54 12.45
C MET A 1 -15.23 2.98 12.11
N PRO A 2 -14.53 3.72 12.98
CA PRO A 2 -14.13 5.09 12.66
C PRO A 2 -13.10 5.07 11.53
N LYS A 3 -13.25 5.99 10.58
CA LYS A 3 -12.31 6.21 9.49
C LYS A 3 -10.97 6.68 10.07
N SER A 4 -9.85 6.14 9.59
CA SER A 4 -8.53 6.64 9.97
C SER A 4 -8.40 8.11 9.54
N GLU A 5 -7.91 8.98 10.44
CA GLU A 5 -7.66 10.41 10.15
C GLU A 5 -6.37 10.61 9.33
N LYS A 6 -5.57 9.55 9.17
CA LYS A 6 -4.33 9.58 8.38
C LYS A 6 -4.64 9.58 6.89
N PRO A 7 -3.94 10.38 6.07
CA PRO A 7 -4.04 10.27 4.63
C PRO A 7 -3.52 8.91 4.14
N VAL A 8 -4.06 8.44 3.01
CA VAL A 8 -3.68 7.14 2.41
C VAL A 8 -2.98 7.38 1.08
N ALA A 9 -1.89 6.65 0.83
CA ALA A 9 -1.19 6.64 -0.45
C ALA A 9 -1.17 5.24 -1.06
N ILE A 10 -1.51 5.14 -2.35
CA ILE A 10 -1.35 3.91 -3.13
C ILE A 10 -0.04 4.02 -3.90
N VAL A 11 0.88 3.10 -3.65
CA VAL A 11 2.17 3.03 -4.33
C VAL A 11 2.19 1.83 -5.25
N THR A 12 1.99 2.07 -6.54
CA THR A 12 2.02 1.02 -7.55
C THR A 12 3.45 0.56 -7.83
N GLY A 13 3.67 -0.75 -7.94
CA GLY A 13 5.02 -1.30 -8.05
C GLY A 13 5.86 -1.05 -6.78
N GLY A 14 5.22 -0.85 -5.63
CA GLY A 14 5.86 -0.43 -4.38
C GLY A 14 6.63 -1.54 -3.65
N SER A 15 6.64 -2.77 -4.17
CA SER A 15 7.28 -3.92 -3.50
C SER A 15 8.80 -3.84 -3.40
N ARG A 16 9.48 -3.00 -4.21
CA ARG A 16 10.95 -2.90 -4.28
C ARG A 16 11.42 -1.53 -4.78
N GLY A 17 12.72 -1.24 -4.64
CA GLY A 17 13.40 -0.14 -5.31
C GLY A 17 12.81 1.23 -4.97
N VAL A 18 12.56 2.06 -6.00
CA VAL A 18 12.03 3.43 -5.81
C VAL A 18 10.62 3.42 -5.19
N GLY A 19 9.78 2.45 -5.57
CA GLY A 19 8.44 2.31 -5.02
C GLY A 19 8.48 2.01 -3.52
N GLU A 20 9.32 1.08 -3.10
CA GLU A 20 9.54 0.77 -1.68
C GLU A 20 10.06 1.98 -0.90
N ALA A 21 11.07 2.68 -1.43
CA ALA A 21 11.62 3.87 -0.79
C ALA A 21 10.55 4.97 -0.63
N THR A 22 9.68 5.13 -1.63
CA THR A 22 8.57 6.08 -1.60
C THR A 22 7.53 5.70 -0.54
N ALA A 23 7.16 4.42 -0.46
CA ALA A 23 6.24 3.92 0.56
C ALA A 23 6.76 4.18 1.97
N LYS A 24 8.03 3.85 2.24
CA LYS A 24 8.67 4.07 3.55
C LYS A 24 8.76 5.56 3.90
N LEU A 25 9.06 6.42 2.91
CA LEU A 25 9.05 7.87 3.11
C LEU A 25 7.66 8.41 3.49
N LEU A 26 6.61 7.96 2.79
CA LEU A 26 5.22 8.35 3.09
C LEU A 26 4.79 7.87 4.47
N ALA A 27 5.10 6.61 4.80
CA ALA A 27 4.85 6.04 6.12
C ALA A 27 5.53 6.85 7.24
N SER A 28 6.80 7.23 7.07
CA SER A 28 7.51 8.09 8.03
C SER A 28 6.89 9.48 8.22
N LYS A 29 6.05 9.92 7.28
CA LYS A 29 5.28 11.17 7.35
C LYS A 29 3.86 10.96 7.88
N GLY A 30 3.53 9.76 8.36
CA GLY A 30 2.24 9.43 8.96
C GLY A 30 1.16 9.02 7.95
N TRP A 31 1.52 8.66 6.72
CA TRP A 31 0.56 8.18 5.72
C TRP A 31 0.39 6.68 5.83
N ASN A 32 -0.87 6.23 5.83
CA ASN A 32 -1.16 4.83 5.61
C ASN A 32 -0.88 4.48 4.14
N VAL A 33 -0.47 3.23 3.87
CA VAL A 33 0.01 2.84 2.54
C VAL A 33 -0.65 1.58 1.98
N THR A 34 -1.09 1.64 0.73
CA THR A 34 -1.37 0.44 -0.07
C THR A 34 -0.22 0.23 -1.04
N ILE A 35 0.35 -0.97 -1.05
CA ILE A 35 1.45 -1.37 -1.93
C ILE A 35 0.92 -2.33 -2.97
N THR A 36 1.05 -2.00 -4.26
CA THR A 36 0.75 -2.96 -5.32
C THR A 36 2.00 -3.56 -5.94
N CYS A 37 1.88 -4.80 -6.43
CA CYS A 37 2.91 -5.47 -7.22
C CYS A 37 2.31 -6.44 -8.24
N THR A 38 3.01 -6.67 -9.34
CA THR A 38 2.70 -7.73 -10.31
C THR A 38 3.39 -9.06 -10.00
N SER A 39 4.48 -9.00 -9.24
CA SER A 39 5.36 -10.13 -8.92
C SER A 39 4.91 -10.92 -7.67
N THR A 40 5.82 -11.13 -6.72
CA THR A 40 5.61 -11.83 -5.45
C THR A 40 4.99 -10.89 -4.42
N ILE A 41 3.84 -11.29 -3.89
CA ILE A 41 3.13 -10.54 -2.84
C ILE A 41 3.93 -10.48 -1.54
N GLU A 42 4.85 -11.43 -1.34
CA GLU A 42 5.74 -11.54 -0.18
C GLU A 42 6.64 -10.31 -0.02
N ASP A 43 7.12 -9.72 -1.12
CA ASP A 43 7.96 -8.52 -1.03
C ASP A 43 7.12 -7.27 -0.73
N ALA A 44 5.91 -7.17 -1.32
CA ALA A 44 4.98 -6.11 -0.95
C ALA A 44 4.59 -6.19 0.53
N ASN A 45 4.36 -7.40 1.06
CA ASN A 45 4.10 -7.64 2.48
C ASN A 45 5.28 -7.20 3.35
N LYS A 46 6.53 -7.48 2.99
CA LYS A 46 7.70 -6.99 3.74
C LYS A 46 7.74 -5.46 3.80
N VAL A 47 7.45 -4.79 2.69
CA VAL A 47 7.39 -3.31 2.65
C VAL A 47 6.27 -2.79 3.55
N VAL A 48 5.09 -3.42 3.53
CA VAL A 48 3.98 -3.08 4.44
C VAL A 48 4.38 -3.23 5.90
N GLU A 49 5.02 -4.34 6.27
CA GLU A 49 5.47 -4.58 7.63
C GLU A 49 6.54 -3.57 8.08
N ASP A 50 7.43 -3.15 7.18
CA ASP A 50 8.37 -2.07 7.47
C ASP A 50 7.67 -0.72 7.65
N CYS A 51 6.63 -0.44 6.87
CA CYS A 51 5.82 0.76 7.03
C CYS A 51 5.04 0.74 8.36
N LYS A 52 4.50 -0.41 8.76
CA LYS A 52 3.79 -0.57 10.03
C LYS A 52 4.66 -0.27 11.25
N LYS A 53 5.94 -0.62 11.21
CA LYS A 53 6.91 -0.26 12.26
C LYS A 53 7.09 1.25 12.42
N LEU A 54 6.66 2.06 11.44
CA LEU A 54 6.67 3.53 11.50
C LEU A 54 5.36 4.11 12.07
N GLY A 55 4.45 3.26 12.57
CA GLY A 55 3.22 3.68 13.24
C GLY A 55 2.08 4.06 12.29
N VAL A 56 2.14 3.60 11.04
CA VAL A 56 1.04 3.70 10.07
C VAL A 56 0.49 2.30 9.80
N GLU A 57 -0.64 2.23 9.14
CA GLU A 57 -1.13 0.94 8.65
C GLU A 57 -0.73 0.70 7.20
N GLY A 58 -0.77 -0.56 6.77
CA GLY A 58 -0.57 -0.87 5.36
C GLY A 58 -1.28 -2.12 4.84
N LEU A 59 -1.55 -2.11 3.54
CA LEU A 59 -2.19 -3.19 2.76
C LEU A 59 -1.31 -3.54 1.56
N ALA A 60 -1.13 -4.83 1.28
CA ALA A 60 -0.45 -5.30 0.08
C ALA A 60 -1.45 -5.95 -0.87
N ILE A 61 -1.45 -5.54 -2.14
CA ILE A 61 -2.36 -6.05 -3.17
C ILE A 61 -1.53 -6.54 -4.36
N LYS A 62 -1.83 -7.74 -4.86
CA LYS A 62 -1.29 -8.16 -6.15
C LYS A 62 -2.17 -7.60 -7.26
N ALA A 63 -1.65 -6.63 -8.01
CA ALA A 63 -2.39 -5.96 -9.07
C ALA A 63 -1.45 -5.55 -10.22
N ASP A 64 -1.95 -5.72 -11.44
CA ASP A 64 -1.32 -5.22 -12.66
C ASP A 64 -2.02 -3.95 -13.10
N VAL A 65 -1.27 -2.84 -13.14
CA VAL A 65 -1.79 -1.52 -13.51
C VAL A 65 -2.13 -1.39 -15.00
N SER A 66 -1.78 -2.39 -15.82
CA SER A 66 -2.24 -2.47 -17.21
C SER A 66 -3.67 -3.01 -17.36
N ASP A 67 -4.24 -3.57 -16.29
CA ASP A 67 -5.63 -4.04 -16.25
C ASP A 67 -6.52 -3.02 -15.50
N ASP A 68 -7.47 -2.40 -16.23
CA ASP A 68 -8.43 -1.42 -15.67
C ASP A 68 -9.26 -2.01 -14.53
N LYS A 69 -9.64 -3.29 -14.62
CA LYS A 69 -10.40 -3.96 -13.56
C LYS A 69 -9.57 -4.08 -12.29
N ALA A 70 -8.31 -4.50 -12.42
CA ALA A 70 -7.39 -4.59 -11.29
C ALA A 70 -7.10 -3.21 -10.65
N CYS A 71 -7.06 -2.14 -11.45
CA CYS A 71 -6.94 -0.77 -10.95
C CYS A 71 -8.16 -0.37 -10.10
N ARG A 72 -9.38 -0.69 -10.55
CA ARG A 72 -10.61 -0.41 -9.78
C ARG A 72 -10.67 -1.20 -8.49
N GLU A 73 -10.37 -2.51 -8.55
CA GLU A 73 -10.34 -3.39 -7.38
C GLU A 73 -9.31 -2.90 -6.35
N THR A 74 -8.14 -2.41 -6.78
CA THR A 74 -7.13 -1.81 -5.88
C THR A 74 -7.71 -0.62 -5.09
N ILE A 75 -8.49 0.24 -5.73
CA ILE A 75 -9.14 1.38 -5.07
C ILE A 75 -10.18 0.89 -4.07
N GLU A 76 -11.06 -0.02 -4.48
CA GLU A 76 -12.12 -0.57 -3.64
C GLU A 76 -11.53 -1.27 -2.41
N GLU A 77 -10.54 -2.14 -2.57
CA GLU A 77 -9.87 -2.82 -1.46
C GLU A 77 -9.16 -1.84 -0.53
N THR A 78 -8.54 -0.77 -1.06
CA THR A 78 -7.90 0.27 -0.23
C THR A 78 -8.91 1.00 0.64
N PHE A 79 -10.16 1.17 0.21
CA PHE A 79 -11.20 1.84 1.01
C PHE A 79 -12.03 0.87 1.88
N LEU A 80 -12.23 -0.37 1.45
CA LEU A 80 -13.06 -1.37 2.13
C LEU A 80 -12.28 -2.20 3.15
N ASN A 81 -11.01 -2.49 2.87
CA ASN A 81 -10.13 -3.31 3.69
C ASN A 81 -8.96 -2.51 4.30
N GLY A 82 -8.84 -1.22 3.99
CA GLY A 82 -7.61 -0.49 4.18
C GLY A 82 -7.50 0.29 5.48
N VAL A 83 -6.50 -0.13 6.26
CA VAL A 83 -5.63 0.68 7.12
C VAL A 83 -6.29 1.38 8.32
N GLU A 84 -6.53 0.63 9.41
CA GLU A 84 -7.02 1.12 10.73
C GLU A 84 -6.08 2.11 11.46
#